data_AF-A7TCV4-F1
#
_entry.id   AF-A7TCV4-F1
#
_cell.length_a   1.000
_cell.length_b   1.000
_cell.length_c   1.000
_cell.angle_alpha   90.00
_cell.angle_beta   90.00
_cell.angle_gamma   90.00
#
_symmetry.space_group_name_H-M   'P 1'
#
loop_
_entity.id
_entity.type
_entity.pdbx_description
1 polymer ?
#
loop_
_entity_poly.entity_id
_entity_poly.type
_entity_poly.pdbx_seq_one_letter_code
_entity_poly.pdbx_strand_id
1 'polypeptide(L)' 'PPPESRIVGGREAPRNSWPWQVEIILKTPNLTTHYCGGSLIDPYWILTSSHCFWTYNNISTQFEIR' A
#
# COMPACT_ATOMS: atom_id res chain seq x y z
N PRO A 1 -6.57 19.59 -20.78
CA PRO A 1 -5.93 20.08 -19.53
C PRO A 1 -4.73 19.19 -19.17
N PRO A 2 -3.58 19.74 -18.74
CA PRO A 2 -2.56 18.91 -18.10
C PRO A 2 -3.19 18.20 -16.89
N PRO A 3 -2.79 16.96 -16.57
CA PRO A 3 -3.33 16.27 -15.40
C PRO A 3 -3.07 17.14 -14.17
N GLU A 4 -4.14 17.57 -13.51
CA GLU A 4 -4.03 18.25 -12.23
C GLU A 4 -3.29 17.32 -11.27
N SER A 5 -2.38 17.87 -10.46
CA SER A 5 -1.74 17.12 -9.38
C SER A 5 -2.83 16.45 -8.54
N ARG A 6 -2.81 15.11 -8.46
CA ARG A 6 -3.75 14.33 -7.63
C ARG A 6 -3.74 14.78 -6.17
N ILE A 7 -2.65 15.40 -5.72
CA ILE A 7 -2.47 15.90 -4.36
C ILE A 7 -2.52 17.43 -4.37
N VAL A 8 -3.56 17.99 -3.75
CA VAL A 8 -3.75 19.43 -3.57
C VAL A 8 -3.22 19.83 -2.18
N GLY A 9 -2.32 20.82 -2.13
CA GLY A 9 -1.78 21.35 -0.86
C GLY A 9 -0.83 20.42 -0.10
N GLY A 10 -0.55 19.23 -0.63
CA GLY A 10 0.41 18.30 -0.04
C GLY A 10 1.87 18.69 -0.36
N ARG A 11 2.78 18.06 0.37
CA ARG A 11 4.22 18.11 0.11
C ARG A 11 4.77 16.70 0.09
N GLU A 12 5.81 16.48 -0.69
CA GLU A 12 6.55 15.22 -0.66
C GLU A 12 7.02 14.94 0.78
N ALA A 13 6.84 13.71 1.24
CA ALA A 13 7.34 13.29 2.54
C ALA A 13 8.88 13.15 2.45
N PRO A 14 9.65 13.73 3.38
CA PRO A 14 11.08 13.45 3.45
C PRO A 14 11.31 11.94 3.55
N ARG A 15 12.37 11.46 2.90
CA ARG A 15 12.74 10.03 2.90
C ARG A 15 12.78 9.51 4.35
N ASN A 16 12.11 8.39 4.58
CA ASN A 16 12.03 7.70 5.88
C ASN A 16 11.39 8.50 7.03
N SER A 17 10.69 9.61 6.77
CA SER A 17 10.00 10.39 7.81
C SER A 17 8.82 9.66 8.45
N TRP A 18 8.27 8.67 7.77
CA TRP A 18 7.18 7.81 8.24
C TRP A 18 7.62 6.34 8.19
N PRO A 19 8.51 5.90 9.09
CA PRO A 19 9.14 4.58 9.00
C PRO A 19 8.17 3.41 9.19
N TRP A 20 6.96 3.68 9.71
CA TRP A 20 5.89 2.70 9.80
C TRP A 20 5.07 2.57 8.52
N GLN A 21 5.23 3.47 7.53
CA GLN A 21 4.49 3.38 6.27
C GLN A 21 4.91 2.12 5.52
N VAL A 22 3.94 1.28 5.16
CA VAL A 22 4.15 0.11 4.30
C VAL A 22 3.38 0.23 2.99
N GLU A 23 3.89 -0.43 1.97
CA GLU A 23 3.25 -0.67 0.68
C GLU A 23 2.72 -2.11 0.65
N ILE A 24 1.42 -2.27 0.38
CA ILE A 24 0.81 -3.56 0.10
C ILE A 24 0.71 -3.69 -1.41
N ILE A 25 1.51 -4.59 -1.97
CA ILE A 25 1.62 -4.83 -3.41
C ILE A 25 0.78 -6.03 -3.79
N LEU A 26 -0.07 -5.87 -4.80
CA LEU A 26 -0.75 -6.97 -5.45
C LEU A 26 0.12 -7.52 -6.58
N LYS A 27 0.44 -8.81 -6.51
CA LYS A 27 1.12 -9.61 -7.52
C LYS A 27 0.18 -10.66 -8.09
N THR A 28 -0.13 -10.52 -9.37
CA THR A 28 -0.81 -11.53 -10.18
C THR A 28 0.11 -11.93 -11.34
N PRO A 29 -0.18 -13.00 -12.09
CA PRO A 29 0.64 -13.40 -13.23
C PRO A 29 0.90 -12.29 -14.25
N ASN A 30 0.00 -11.31 -14.37
CA ASN A 30 0.06 -10.25 -15.38
C ASN A 30 0.22 -8.83 -14.80
N LEU A 31 0.24 -8.67 -13.47
CA LEU A 31 0.24 -7.35 -12.84
C LEU A 31 1.00 -7.36 -11.51
N THR A 32 1.90 -6.40 -11.34
CA THR A 32 2.48 -6.03 -10.04
C THR A 32 2.18 -4.55 -9.82
N THR A 33 1.40 -4.22 -8.80
CA THR A 33 0.97 -2.83 -8.56
C THR A 33 0.84 -2.54 -7.08
N HIS A 34 1.10 -1.27 -6.70
CA HIS A 34 0.62 -0.71 -5.45
C HIS A 34 -0.89 -0.96 -5.36
N TYR A 35 -1.33 -1.56 -4.26
CA TYR A 35 -2.74 -1.88 -4.04
C TYR A 35 -3.30 -1.08 -2.86
N CYS A 36 -2.65 -1.16 -1.70
CA CYS A 36 -3.03 -0.46 -0.48
C CYS A 36 -1.80 0.02 0.30
N GLY A 37 -2.03 0.87 1.30
CA GLY A 37 -1.04 1.17 2.33
C GLY A 37 -1.35 0.45 3.66
N GLY A 38 -0.46 0.60 4.63
CA GLY A 38 -0.67 0.15 6.00
C GLY A 38 0.29 0.81 6.98
N SER A 39 0.28 0.36 8.23
CA SER A 39 1.22 0.79 9.26
C SER A 39 1.84 -0.39 10.00
N LEU A 40 3.17 -0.43 10.11
CA LEU A 40 3.88 -1.37 10.97
C LEU A 40 3.61 -1.03 12.44
N ILE A 41 2.91 -1.91 13.15
CA ILE A 41 2.54 -1.73 14.57
C ILE A 41 3.35 -2.63 15.52
N ASP A 42 4.00 -3.65 14.96
CA ASP A 42 4.88 -4.61 15.64
C ASP A 42 5.83 -5.22 14.60
N PRO A 43 7.00 -5.80 14.95
CA PRO A 43 7.91 -6.43 13.99
C PRO A 43 7.26 -7.44 13.04
N TYR A 44 6.13 -8.03 13.41
CA TYR A 44 5.42 -9.01 12.56
C TYR A 44 3.96 -8.62 12.24
N TRP A 45 3.50 -7.44 12.66
CA TRP A 45 2.10 -7.03 12.47
C TRP A 45 1.97 -5.68 11.77
N ILE A 46 1.08 -5.67 10.77
CA ILE A 46 0.69 -4.49 10.01
C ILE A 46 -0.80 -4.24 10.21
N LEU A 47 -1.14 -3.00 10.53
CA LEU A 47 -2.50 -2.51 10.54
C LEU A 47 -2.86 -1.94 9.16
N THR A 48 -3.99 -2.37 8.60
CA THR A 48 -4.52 -1.85 7.34
C THR A 48 -6.05 -1.98 7.31
N SER A 49 -6.68 -1.53 6.23
CA SER A 49 -8.12 -1.64 6.04
C SER A 49 -8.54 -3.05 5.60
N SER A 50 -9.65 -3.55 6.14
CA SER A 50 -10.20 -4.85 5.76
C SER A 50 -10.61 -4.94 4.28
N HIS A 51 -11.05 -3.82 3.68
CA HIS A 51 -11.45 -3.80 2.27
C HIS A 51 -10.29 -4.04 1.31
N CYS A 52 -9.03 -3.94 1.77
CA CYS A 52 -7.87 -4.31 0.98
C CYS A 52 -7.80 -5.82 0.68
N PHE A 53 -8.67 -6.64 1.28
CA PHE A 53 -8.67 -8.09 1.08
C PHE A 53 -10.03 -8.67 0.66
N TRP A 54 -11.08 -7.86 0.51
CA TRP A 54 -12.42 -8.35 0.19
C TRP A 54 -12.54 -9.01 -1.20
N THR A 55 -11.78 -8.54 -2.19
CA THR A 55 -11.88 -9.04 -3.58
C THR A 55 -11.01 -10.28 -3.82
N TYR A 56 -9.98 -10.50 -3.00
CA TYR A 56 -9.00 -11.59 -3.15
C TYR A 56 -9.16 -12.66 -2.07
N ASN A 57 -10.41 -13.03 -1.78
CA ASN A 57 -10.74 -14.04 -0.78
C ASN A 57 -10.02 -15.35 -1.11
N ASN A 58 -9.01 -15.69 -0.30
CA ASN A 58 -8.23 -16.94 -0.27
C ASN A 58 -6.92 -17.05 -1.08
N ILE A 59 -6.27 -15.94 -1.46
CA ILE A 59 -4.90 -16.04 -2.02
C ILE A 59 -3.95 -15.05 -1.34
N SER A 60 -3.47 -15.40 -0.14
CA SER A 60 -2.44 -14.62 0.56
C SER A 60 -1.14 -14.51 -0.23
N THR A 61 -0.86 -15.49 -1.11
CA THR A 61 0.35 -15.54 -1.95
C THR A 61 0.41 -14.46 -3.04
N GLN A 62 -0.68 -13.71 -3.25
CA GLN A 62 -0.71 -12.59 -4.18
C GLN A 62 -0.26 -11.28 -3.56
N PHE A 63 -0.12 -11.19 -2.23
CA PHE A 63 0.26 -9.95 -1.58
C PHE A 63 1.72 -9.97 -1.13
N GLU A 64 2.46 -8.92 -1.49
CA GLU A 64 3.80 -8.63 -0.99
C GLU A 64 3.76 -7.35 -0.16
N ILE A 65 4.45 -7.35 0.98
CA ILE A 65 4.62 -6.19 1.83
C ILE A 65 6.00 -5.58 1.57
N ARG A 66 6.06 -4.26 1.39
CA ARG A 66 7.30 -3.49 1.35
C ARG A 66 7.28 -2.32 2.31
#